data_AF-A0A3C0B6L8-F1
#
_entry.id   AF-A0A3C0B6L8-F1
#
_cell.length_a   1.000
_cell.length_b   1.000
_cell.length_c   1.000
_cell.angle_alpha   90.00
_cell.angle_beta   90.00
_cell.angle_gamma   90.00
#
_symmetry.space_group_name_H-M   'P 1'
#
loop_
_entity.id
_entity.type
_entity.pdbx_description
1 polymer ?
#
loop_
_entity_poly.entity_id
_entity_poly.type
_entity_poly.pdbx_seq_one_letter_code
_entity_poly.pdbx_strand_id
1 'polypeptide(L)'
;MLSIIKKFLGTKSEKDIKALNPILEKIKAVYPEIEKLDNDALRARTLNFKQRIAEAVAEKQQAILDLKASIEDDQQLDMDEKEKVYQSIDQLDNESYQIVQEVLNDLLPEAFAVMKETARRFKENETIEVTATDFDRNLAATHAHVDIIGDKAYFHNKWVAGGSTITWDMVHYD
;
A
#
# COMPACT_ATOMS: atom_id res chain seq x y z
N MET A 1 -15.36 36.24 -25.44
CA MET A 1 -14.57 36.68 -24.26
C MET A 1 -14.32 35.61 -23.19
N LEU A 2 -14.84 34.38 -23.30
CA LEU A 2 -14.57 33.28 -22.34
C LEU A 2 -13.23 32.53 -22.56
N SER A 3 -12.55 32.76 -23.70
CA SER A 3 -11.33 32.03 -24.09
C SER A 3 -10.04 32.61 -23.49
N ILE A 4 -10.04 33.90 -23.13
CA ILE A 4 -8.86 34.58 -22.56
C ILE A 4 -8.70 34.25 -21.07
N ILE A 5 -9.81 34.13 -20.32
CA ILE A 5 -9.80 33.76 -18.90
C ILE A 5 -9.38 32.29 -18.70
N LYS A 6 -9.77 31.38 -19.61
CA LYS A 6 -9.31 29.98 -19.60
C LYS A 6 -7.80 29.82 -19.84
N LYS A 7 -7.20 30.70 -20.66
CA LYS A 7 -5.74 30.71 -20.89
C LYS A 7 -4.93 31.21 -19.67
N PHE A 8 -5.52 32.06 -18.82
CA PHE A 8 -4.85 32.56 -17.62
C PHE A 8 -4.98 31.64 -16.40
N LEU A 9 -6.01 30.78 -16.36
CA LEU A 9 -6.25 29.86 -15.23
C LEU A 9 -5.79 28.42 -15.49
N GLY A 10 -5.38 28.08 -16.71
CA GLY A 10 -5.01 26.72 -17.12
C GLY A 10 -6.20 25.75 -17.21
N THR A 11 -6.06 24.68 -17.97
CA THR A 11 -7.07 23.61 -18.04
C THR A 11 -7.10 22.80 -16.73
N LYS A 12 -8.20 22.09 -16.45
CA LYS A 12 -8.26 21.17 -15.30
C LYS A 12 -7.10 20.16 -15.34
N SER A 13 -6.84 19.60 -16.53
CA SER A 13 -5.71 18.70 -16.77
C SER A 13 -4.36 19.31 -16.38
N GLU A 14 -4.08 20.54 -16.81
CA GLU A 14 -2.84 21.24 -16.45
C GLU A 14 -2.69 21.47 -14.95
N LYS A 15 -3.79 21.78 -14.25
CA LYS A 15 -3.79 21.94 -12.79
C LYS A 15 -3.50 20.61 -12.07
N ASP A 16 -4.14 19.54 -12.51
CA ASP A 16 -3.98 18.21 -11.93
C ASP A 16 -2.54 17.71 -12.14
N ILE A 17 -1.98 17.85 -13.34
CA ILE A 17 -0.57 17.55 -13.63
C ILE A 17 0.36 18.37 -12.74
N LYS A 18 0.12 19.68 -12.61
CA LYS A 18 0.94 20.54 -11.76
C LYS A 18 0.90 20.13 -10.29
N ALA A 19 -0.23 19.64 -9.79
CA ALA A 19 -0.36 19.14 -8.42
C ALA A 19 0.34 17.79 -8.22
N LEU A 20 0.38 16.92 -9.24
CA LEU A 20 1.01 15.60 -9.17
C LEU A 20 2.53 15.65 -9.40
N ASN A 21 3.04 16.62 -10.17
CA ASN A 21 4.46 16.74 -10.50
C ASN A 21 5.39 16.67 -9.27
N PRO A 22 5.13 17.39 -8.15
CA PRO A 22 5.98 17.27 -6.95
C PRO A 22 6.04 15.84 -6.39
N ILE A 23 4.95 15.07 -6.49
CA ILE A 23 4.90 13.68 -6.05
C ILE A 23 5.69 12.80 -7.01
N LEU A 24 5.55 13.02 -8.33
CA LEU A 24 6.31 12.32 -9.36
C LEU A 24 7.82 12.52 -9.17
N GLU A 25 8.26 13.76 -8.89
CA GLU A 25 9.67 14.05 -8.65
C GLU A 25 10.20 13.33 -7.39
N LYS A 26 9.39 13.23 -6.32
CA LYS A 26 9.76 12.42 -5.14
C LYS A 26 9.90 10.93 -5.48
N ILE A 27 8.99 10.37 -6.30
CA ILE A 27 9.07 8.98 -6.75
C ILE A 27 10.36 8.76 -7.55
N LYS A 28 10.65 9.66 -8.51
CA LYS A 28 11.87 9.61 -9.33
C LYS A 28 13.14 9.70 -8.50
N ALA A 29 13.14 10.51 -7.43
CA ALA A 29 14.29 10.66 -6.55
C ALA A 29 14.59 9.38 -5.75
N VAL A 30 13.57 8.64 -5.30
CA VAL A 30 13.74 7.40 -4.50
C VAL A 30 14.01 6.16 -5.37
N TYR A 31 13.52 6.16 -6.61
CA TYR A 31 13.60 5.00 -7.51
C TYR A 31 15.00 4.38 -7.68
N PRO A 32 16.11 5.14 -7.82
CA PRO A 32 17.44 4.56 -7.96
C PRO A 32 17.92 3.70 -6.77
N GLU A 33 17.35 3.90 -5.58
CA GLU A 33 17.63 3.06 -4.42
C GLU A 33 16.83 1.76 -4.46
N ILE A 34 15.58 1.84 -4.96
CA ILE A 34 14.68 0.69 -5.09
C ILE A 34 15.13 -0.24 -6.21
N GLU A 35 15.60 0.31 -7.33
CA GLU A 35 16.09 -0.45 -8.49
C GLU A 35 17.26 -1.40 -8.13
N LYS A 36 18.06 -1.03 -7.12
CA LYS A 36 19.23 -1.80 -6.68
C LYS A 36 18.91 -2.98 -5.75
N LEU A 37 17.67 -3.09 -5.28
CA LEU A 37 17.27 -4.15 -4.36
C LEU A 37 17.23 -5.50 -5.09
N ASP A 38 17.47 -6.61 -4.40
CA ASP A 38 17.11 -7.93 -4.94
C ASP A 38 15.60 -8.19 -4.77
N ASN A 39 15.10 -9.36 -5.17
CA ASN A 39 13.67 -9.65 -5.12
C ASN A 39 13.13 -9.75 -3.69
N ASP A 40 13.90 -10.32 -2.77
CA ASP A 40 13.51 -10.48 -1.37
C ASP A 40 13.55 -9.13 -0.63
N ALA A 41 14.56 -8.30 -0.89
CA ALA A 41 14.67 -6.96 -0.34
C ALA A 41 13.59 -6.02 -0.90
N LEU A 42 13.23 -6.13 -2.18
CA LEU A 42 12.10 -5.41 -2.76
C LEU A 42 10.78 -5.80 -2.07
N ARG A 43 10.57 -7.10 -1.85
CA ARG A 43 9.40 -7.62 -1.12
C ARG A 43 9.37 -7.16 0.33
N ALA A 44 10.52 -7.10 0.99
CA ALA A 44 10.64 -6.64 2.38
C ALA A 44 10.19 -5.17 2.57
N ARG A 45 10.26 -4.33 1.52
CA ARG A 45 9.74 -2.95 1.59
C ARG A 45 8.26 -2.91 1.95
N THR A 46 7.44 -3.78 1.35
CA THR A 46 6.01 -3.87 1.71
C THR A 46 5.79 -4.26 3.16
N LEU A 47 6.63 -5.11 3.73
CA LEU A 47 6.55 -5.47 5.16
C LEU A 47 6.91 -4.26 6.04
N ASN A 48 7.96 -3.53 5.67
CA ASN A 48 8.35 -2.31 6.38
C ASN A 48 7.24 -1.23 6.33
N PHE A 49 6.55 -1.07 5.20
CA PHE A 49 5.41 -0.15 5.10
C PHE A 49 4.29 -0.51 6.07
N LYS A 50 3.90 -1.78 6.11
CA LYS A 50 2.87 -2.27 7.04
C LYS A 50 3.29 -2.04 8.50
N GLN A 51 4.55 -2.30 8.83
CA GLN A 51 5.10 -2.06 10.15
C GLN A 51 5.04 -0.59 10.53
N ARG A 52 5.51 0.33 9.67
CA ARG A 52 5.45 1.77 9.91
C ARG A 52 4.03 2.29 10.14
N ILE A 53 3.06 1.78 9.38
CA ILE A 53 1.64 2.13 9.57
C ILE A 53 1.15 1.62 10.93
N ALA A 54 1.43 0.37 11.27
CA ALA A 54 1.01 -0.22 12.55
C ALA A 54 1.64 0.50 13.75
N GLU A 55 2.94 0.80 13.70
CA GLU A 55 3.66 1.53 14.74
C GLU A 55 3.07 2.93 14.95
N ALA A 56 2.71 3.63 13.88
CA ALA A 56 2.17 4.98 13.96
C ALA A 56 0.82 5.07 14.69
N VAL A 57 0.03 3.99 14.69
CA VAL A 57 -1.28 3.94 15.38
C VAL A 57 -1.31 3.05 16.61
N ALA A 58 -0.18 2.41 16.96
CA ALA A 58 -0.14 1.39 18.02
C ALA A 58 -0.66 1.92 19.37
N GLU A 59 -0.27 3.13 19.75
CA GLU A 59 -0.72 3.76 21.01
C GLU A 59 -2.24 3.97 21.04
N LYS A 60 -2.81 4.49 19.95
CA LYS A 60 -4.26 4.73 19.86
C LYS A 60 -5.05 3.44 19.78
N GLN A 61 -4.55 2.46 19.03
CA GLN A 61 -5.15 1.14 18.98
C GLN A 61 -5.15 0.47 20.35
N GLN A 62 -4.07 0.59 21.11
CA GLN A 62 -4.01 0.08 22.47
C GLN A 62 -5.03 0.79 23.37
N ALA A 63 -5.10 2.13 23.32
CA ALA A 63 -6.09 2.89 24.09
C ALA A 63 -7.53 2.50 23.74
N ILE A 64 -7.84 2.27 22.47
CA ILE A 64 -9.17 1.78 22.02
C ILE A 64 -9.46 0.39 22.60
N LEU A 65 -8.48 -0.52 22.59
CA LEU A 65 -8.64 -1.86 23.16
C LEU A 65 -8.91 -1.78 24.67
N ASP A 66 -8.17 -0.94 25.38
CA ASP A 66 -8.32 -0.75 26.82
C ASP A 66 -9.71 -0.15 27.16
N LEU A 67 -10.20 0.81 26.37
CA LEU A 67 -11.53 1.38 26.52
C LEU A 67 -12.66 0.37 26.19
N LYS A 68 -12.45 -0.52 25.22
CA LYS A 68 -13.42 -1.59 24.93
C LYS A 68 -13.47 -2.61 26.06
N ALA A 69 -12.31 -3.00 26.60
CA ALA A 69 -12.23 -3.90 27.74
C ALA A 69 -12.91 -3.31 28.98
N SER A 70 -12.75 -2.01 29.24
CA SER A 70 -13.41 -1.38 30.40
C SER A 70 -14.94 -1.40 30.34
N ILE A 71 -15.53 -1.33 29.13
CA ILE A 71 -16.98 -1.48 28.94
C ILE A 71 -17.44 -2.92 29.19
N GLU A 72 -16.64 -3.90 28.77
CA GLU A 72 -16.96 -5.33 28.91
C GLU A 72 -16.81 -5.81 30.36
N ASP A 73 -15.80 -5.32 31.07
CA ASP A 73 -15.45 -5.75 32.43
C ASP A 73 -16.34 -5.10 33.50
N ASP A 74 -16.82 -3.88 33.30
CA ASP A 74 -17.65 -3.17 34.28
C ASP A 74 -19.15 -3.29 33.98
N GLN A 75 -19.79 -4.22 34.69
CA GLN A 75 -21.23 -4.46 34.61
C GLN A 75 -22.08 -3.35 35.27
N GLN A 76 -21.47 -2.43 36.02
CA GLN A 76 -22.16 -1.34 36.71
C GLN A 76 -22.14 -0.03 35.94
N LEU A 77 -21.32 0.10 34.89
CA LEU A 77 -21.31 1.25 33.99
C LEU A 77 -22.73 1.53 33.50
N ASP A 78 -23.21 2.74 33.78
CA ASP A 78 -24.51 3.17 33.28
C ASP A 78 -24.43 3.51 31.78
N MET A 79 -25.58 3.75 31.16
CA MET A 79 -25.65 4.03 29.73
C MET A 79 -24.94 5.35 29.36
N ASP A 80 -24.98 6.36 30.24
CA ASP A 80 -24.39 7.67 29.97
C ASP A 80 -22.85 7.61 30.05
N GLU A 81 -22.31 6.78 30.94
CA GLU A 81 -20.87 6.50 31.04
C GLU A 81 -20.37 5.69 29.84
N LYS A 82 -21.11 4.65 29.43
CA LYS A 82 -20.77 3.89 28.22
C LYS A 82 -20.75 4.77 26.97
N GLU A 83 -21.73 5.65 26.83
CA GLU A 83 -21.80 6.60 25.72
C GLU A 83 -20.55 7.50 25.66
N LYS A 84 -20.05 8.01 26.79
CA LYS A 84 -18.80 8.79 26.84
C LYS A 84 -17.58 7.97 26.42
N VAL A 85 -17.52 6.70 26.81
CA VAL A 85 -16.43 5.81 26.40
C VAL A 85 -16.48 5.56 24.89
N TYR A 86 -17.67 5.31 24.32
CA TYR A 86 -17.82 5.17 22.86
C TYR A 86 -17.44 6.44 22.10
N GLN A 87 -17.81 7.62 22.60
CA GLN A 87 -17.37 8.89 22.00
C GLN A 87 -15.84 9.04 22.02
N SER A 88 -15.18 8.55 23.07
CA SER A 88 -13.72 8.55 23.16
C SER A 88 -13.08 7.58 22.16
N ILE A 89 -13.68 6.40 21.99
CA ILE A 89 -13.27 5.41 20.98
C ILE A 89 -13.40 6.02 19.57
N ASP A 90 -14.55 6.62 19.25
CA ASP A 90 -14.80 7.25 17.95
C ASP A 90 -13.79 8.38 17.67
N GLN A 91 -13.44 9.16 18.69
CA GLN A 91 -12.41 10.19 18.56
C GLN A 91 -11.04 9.56 18.23
N LEU A 92 -10.62 8.53 18.97
CA LEU A 92 -9.34 7.86 18.75
C LEU A 92 -9.27 7.14 17.39
N ASP A 93 -10.38 6.59 16.91
CA ASP A 93 -10.50 5.98 15.58
C ASP A 93 -10.32 7.05 14.49
N ASN A 94 -10.96 8.21 14.64
CA ASN A 94 -10.80 9.33 13.71
C ASN A 94 -9.36 9.85 13.69
N GLU A 95 -8.73 10.00 14.86
CA GLU A 95 -7.32 10.41 14.96
C GLU A 95 -6.38 9.38 14.34
N SER A 96 -6.62 8.08 14.58
CA SER A 96 -5.85 6.98 13.96
C SER A 96 -5.99 7.02 12.44
N TYR A 97 -7.19 7.28 11.93
CA TYR A 97 -7.42 7.42 10.48
C TYR A 97 -6.59 8.56 9.89
N GLN A 98 -6.57 9.74 10.52
CA GLN A 98 -5.76 10.87 10.04
C GLN A 98 -4.26 10.53 10.05
N ILE A 99 -3.76 9.90 11.12
CA ILE A 99 -2.35 9.46 11.20
C ILE A 99 -2.02 8.48 10.07
N VAL A 100 -2.89 7.50 9.79
CA VAL A 100 -2.69 6.56 8.68
C VAL A 100 -2.63 7.31 7.35
N GLN A 101 -3.50 8.30 7.12
CA GLN A 101 -3.46 9.10 5.89
C GLN A 101 -2.13 9.87 5.74
N GLU A 102 -1.61 10.46 6.81
CA GLU A 102 -0.31 11.14 6.81
C GLU A 102 0.82 10.16 6.48
N VAL A 103 0.88 9.02 7.18
CA VAL A 103 1.91 7.99 6.95
C VAL A 103 1.82 7.42 5.54
N LEU A 104 0.61 7.18 5.01
CA LEU A 104 0.43 6.71 3.64
C LEU A 104 0.92 7.74 2.60
N ASN A 105 0.67 9.04 2.83
CA ASN A 105 1.18 10.10 1.95
C ASN A 105 2.70 10.20 2.00
N ASP A 106 3.32 9.98 3.15
CA ASP A 106 4.77 9.94 3.31
C ASP A 106 5.39 8.70 2.64
N LEU A 107 4.72 7.55 2.73
CA LEU A 107 5.13 6.29 2.11
C LEU A 107 4.89 6.26 0.60
N LEU A 108 3.98 7.09 0.08
CA LEU A 108 3.52 7.06 -1.30
C LEU A 108 4.67 7.03 -2.32
N PRO A 109 5.71 7.89 -2.23
CA PRO A 109 6.78 7.87 -3.22
C PRO A 109 7.54 6.54 -3.29
N GLU A 110 7.84 5.97 -2.13
CA GLU A 110 8.58 4.70 -2.03
C GLU A 110 7.69 3.52 -2.47
N ALA A 111 6.42 3.51 -2.07
CA ALA A 111 5.47 2.48 -2.46
C ALA A 111 5.24 2.44 -3.98
N PHE A 112 5.12 3.61 -4.62
CA PHE A 112 5.01 3.70 -6.08
C PHE A 112 6.30 3.30 -6.79
N ALA A 113 7.47 3.62 -6.23
CA ALA A 113 8.76 3.15 -6.77
C ALA A 113 8.88 1.62 -6.69
N VAL A 114 8.47 0.99 -5.58
CA VAL A 114 8.42 -0.48 -5.43
C VAL A 114 7.48 -1.10 -6.47
N MET A 115 6.31 -0.49 -6.70
CA MET A 115 5.37 -0.98 -7.72
C MET A 115 5.92 -0.86 -9.14
N LYS A 116 6.56 0.27 -9.47
CA LYS A 116 7.22 0.46 -10.77
C LYS A 116 8.32 -0.58 -10.99
N GLU A 117 9.18 -0.80 -9.99
CA GLU A 117 10.26 -1.78 -10.09
C GLU A 117 9.72 -3.22 -10.20
N THR A 118 8.66 -3.55 -9.45
CA THR A 118 7.96 -4.84 -9.59
C THR A 118 7.45 -5.03 -11.03
N ALA A 119 6.77 -4.03 -11.59
CA ALA A 119 6.26 -4.08 -12.96
C ALA A 119 7.40 -4.26 -13.99
N ARG A 120 8.53 -3.56 -13.81
CA ARG A 120 9.72 -3.70 -14.67
C ARG A 120 10.27 -5.12 -14.61
N ARG A 121 10.42 -5.70 -13.41
CA ARG A 121 10.92 -7.08 -13.25
C ARG A 121 10.05 -8.10 -13.97
N PHE A 122 8.73 -8.02 -13.81
CA PHE A 122 7.80 -8.90 -14.51
C PHE A 122 7.82 -8.72 -16.03
N LYS A 123 8.04 -7.50 -16.53
CA LYS A 123 8.17 -7.25 -17.97
C LYS A 123 9.47 -7.81 -18.54
N GLU A 124 10.58 -7.66 -17.80
CA GLU A 124 11.92 -8.00 -18.28
C GLU A 124 12.32 -9.47 -18.03
N ASN A 125 11.58 -10.19 -17.19
CA ASN A 125 11.90 -11.57 -16.81
C ASN A 125 10.65 -12.45 -16.92
N GLU A 126 10.80 -13.66 -17.44
CA GLU A 126 9.69 -14.63 -17.50
C GLU A 126 9.29 -15.17 -16.11
N THR A 127 10.25 -15.21 -15.18
CA THR A 127 10.06 -15.73 -13.83
C THR A 127 10.80 -14.88 -12.81
N ILE A 128 10.15 -14.62 -11.68
CA ILE A 128 10.71 -13.92 -10.52
C ILE A 128 10.84 -14.90 -9.37
N GLU A 129 12.08 -15.12 -8.92
CA GLU A 129 12.36 -15.95 -7.75
C GLU A 129 12.37 -15.09 -6.47
N VAL A 130 11.66 -15.55 -5.44
CA VAL A 130 11.69 -15.02 -4.07
C VAL A 130 11.73 -16.16 -3.06
N THR A 131 12.09 -15.85 -1.82
CA THR A 131 11.91 -16.76 -0.69
C THR A 131 10.41 -16.98 -0.44
N ALA A 132 10.00 -18.25 -0.38
CA ALA A 132 8.60 -18.65 -0.25
C ALA A 132 8.07 -18.36 1.16
N THR A 133 6.91 -17.71 1.21
CA THR A 133 6.10 -17.51 2.43
C THR A 133 4.86 -18.40 2.39
N ASP A 134 4.15 -18.50 3.52
CA ASP A 134 2.87 -19.21 3.57
C ASP A 134 1.82 -18.61 2.63
N PHE A 135 1.87 -17.29 2.41
CA PHE A 135 1.02 -16.63 1.43
C PHE A 135 1.28 -17.15 0.01
N ASP A 136 2.53 -17.32 -0.37
CA ASP A 136 2.87 -17.82 -1.72
C ASP A 136 2.46 -19.28 -1.89
N ARG A 137 2.60 -20.08 -0.83
CA ARG A 137 2.14 -21.48 -0.82
C ARG A 137 0.63 -21.58 -1.00
N ASN A 138 -0.13 -20.72 -0.32
CA ASN A 138 -1.58 -20.62 -0.50
C ASN A 138 -1.94 -20.16 -1.91
N LEU A 139 -1.19 -19.20 -2.46
CA LEU A 139 -1.42 -18.69 -3.81
C LEU A 139 -1.13 -19.77 -4.87
N ALA A 140 -0.04 -20.51 -4.73
CA ALA A 140 0.34 -21.61 -5.63
C ALA A 140 -0.71 -22.75 -5.65
N ALA A 141 -1.49 -22.93 -4.58
CA ALA A 141 -2.56 -23.92 -4.53
C ALA A 141 -3.71 -23.62 -5.51
N THR A 142 -3.92 -22.34 -5.85
CA THR A 142 -5.05 -21.91 -6.71
C THR A 142 -4.62 -21.16 -7.97
N HIS A 143 -3.36 -20.75 -8.08
CA HIS A 143 -2.84 -19.95 -9.19
C HIS A 143 -1.67 -20.64 -9.87
N ALA A 144 -1.89 -21.10 -11.11
CA ALA A 144 -0.89 -21.81 -11.92
C ALA A 144 0.33 -20.97 -12.34
N HIS A 145 0.34 -19.67 -12.07
CA HIS A 145 1.48 -18.79 -12.35
C HIS A 145 2.44 -18.66 -11.15
N VAL A 146 2.25 -19.45 -10.10
CA VAL A 146 3.13 -19.48 -8.93
C VAL A 146 3.53 -20.91 -8.63
N ASP A 147 4.83 -21.19 -8.73
CA ASP A 147 5.39 -22.49 -8.37
C ASP A 147 6.16 -22.40 -7.05
N ILE A 148 6.12 -23.47 -6.26
CA ILE A 148 6.92 -23.60 -5.04
C ILE A 148 7.91 -24.75 -5.22
N ILE A 149 9.21 -24.45 -5.12
CA ILE A 149 10.28 -25.44 -5.18
C ILE A 149 11.16 -25.25 -3.94
N GLY A 150 11.06 -26.19 -3.00
CA GLY A 150 11.76 -26.10 -1.72
C GLY A 150 11.33 -24.88 -0.89
N ASP A 151 12.28 -23.99 -0.63
CA ASP A 151 12.11 -22.73 0.11
C ASP A 151 11.92 -21.51 -0.81
N LYS A 152 11.81 -21.72 -2.13
CA LYS A 152 11.63 -20.65 -3.13
C LYS A 152 10.23 -20.68 -3.76
N ALA A 153 9.73 -19.49 -4.06
CA ALA A 153 8.55 -19.26 -4.85
C ALA A 153 8.96 -18.60 -6.18
N TYR A 154 8.40 -19.10 -7.27
CA TYR A 154 8.66 -18.65 -8.63
C TYR A 154 7.37 -18.08 -9.21
N PHE A 155 7.35 -16.77 -9.41
CA PHE A 155 6.22 -16.06 -10.01
C PHE A 155 6.46 -15.92 -11.51
N HIS A 156 5.56 -16.46 -12.32
CA HIS A 156 5.61 -16.33 -13.77
C HIS A 156 4.96 -15.03 -14.21
N ASN A 157 5.53 -14.40 -15.24
CA ASN A 157 4.96 -13.19 -15.81
C ASN A 157 3.75 -13.41 -16.73
N LYS A 158 3.30 -14.67 -16.87
CA LYS A 158 2.22 -15.07 -17.75
C LYS A 158 1.21 -15.95 -17.02
N TRP A 159 -0.07 -15.74 -17.31
CA TRP A 159 -1.17 -16.53 -16.73
C TRP A 159 -2.36 -16.59 -17.69
N VAL A 160 -3.26 -17.55 -17.48
CA VAL A 160 -4.51 -17.64 -18.23
C VAL A 160 -5.56 -16.76 -17.57
N ALA A 161 -6.16 -15.83 -18.33
CA ALA A 161 -7.30 -15.03 -17.91
C ALA A 161 -8.34 -14.97 -19.03
N GLY A 162 -9.61 -15.28 -18.71
CA GLY A 162 -10.69 -15.28 -19.70
C GLY A 162 -10.50 -16.28 -20.86
N GLY A 163 -9.75 -17.37 -20.64
CA GLY A 163 -9.43 -18.38 -21.67
C GLY A 163 -8.24 -18.04 -22.57
N SER A 164 -7.64 -16.86 -22.42
CA SER A 164 -6.46 -16.43 -23.17
C SER A 164 -5.25 -16.35 -22.26
N THR A 165 -4.06 -16.62 -22.81
CA THR A 165 -2.80 -16.37 -22.10
C THR A 165 -2.47 -14.90 -22.15
N ILE A 166 -2.30 -14.28 -20.98
CA ILE A 166 -1.87 -12.91 -20.80
C ILE A 166 -0.42 -12.93 -20.31
N THR A 167 0.39 -12.04 -20.84
CA THR A 167 1.76 -11.79 -20.38
C THR A 167 1.83 -10.36 -19.84
N TRP A 168 2.49 -10.18 -18.71
CA TRP A 168 2.81 -8.86 -18.20
C TRP A 168 3.91 -8.22 -19.06
N ASP A 169 3.56 -7.20 -19.84
CA ASP A 169 4.45 -6.54 -20.81
C ASP A 169 4.58 -5.03 -20.61
N MET A 170 4.12 -4.51 -19.46
CA MET A 170 4.00 -3.07 -19.19
C MET A 170 4.86 -2.57 -18.03
N VAL A 171 5.40 -1.35 -18.16
CA VAL A 171 5.93 -0.54 -17.04
C VAL A 171 5.11 0.74 -17.00
N HIS A 172 4.52 1.07 -15.85
CA HIS A 172 3.39 1.98 -15.82
C HIS A 172 3.73 3.47 -15.97
N TYR A 173 4.94 3.92 -15.61
CA TYR A 173 5.29 5.36 -15.61
C TYR A 173 6.81 5.61 -15.81
N ASP A 174 7.17 6.70 -16.50
CA ASP A 174 8.55 7.17 -16.72
C ASP A 174 9.04 8.17 -15.65
#